data_AF-A0A658IC90-F1
#
_entry.id   AF-A0A658IC90-F1
#
_cell.length_a   1.000
_cell.length_b   1.000
_cell.length_c   1.000
_cell.angle_alpha   90.00
_cell.angle_beta   90.00
_cell.angle_gamma   90.00
#
_symmetry.space_group_name_H-M   'P 1'
#
loop_
_entity.id
_entity.type
_entity.pdbx_description
1 polymer ?
#
loop_
_entity_poly.entity_id
_entity_poly.type
_entity_poly.pdbx_seq_one_letter_code
_entity_poly.pdbx_strand_id
1 'polypeptide(L)'
;ATDDEIQEWESPWGGNNRPLWTLYMDSSAQGECPLVIDESTPSCGNSRFGCWTCTVVTKDKAMESLIKNGEEWMSPLLKYRDLLAFTTDPVNKDKYRNYKRRTGKVSYQYAKDGEDRSAERKHVPGPYWLKYRQQWLKDLLEIERDLNAQGHTITLITQPELHAIRQEWLKDPNEPDWYDTLPGIYREVYQQDLNWVVDDQSRFDASDADLLAQITQGFDVVPEMVMKLIELETSMEGLSRRQGIFEKLGTILKQDWGSLE
;
A
#
# COMPACT_ATOMS: atom_id res chain seq x y z
N ALA A 1 -25.47 41.40 25.56
CA ALA A 1 -24.54 40.36 25.11
C ALA A 1 -23.81 40.98 23.93
N THR A 2 -22.62 41.51 24.19
CA THR A 2 -21.81 42.22 23.20
C THR A 2 -21.04 41.19 22.41
N ASP A 3 -21.23 41.22 21.09
CA ASP A 3 -20.35 40.63 20.10
C ASP A 3 -18.95 41.25 20.27
N ASP A 4 -18.09 40.62 21.06
CA ASP A 4 -16.65 40.82 20.93
C ASP A 4 -16.20 40.02 19.69
N GLU A 5 -16.55 40.56 18.51
CA GLU A 5 -15.92 40.16 17.26
C GLU A 5 -14.43 40.48 17.39
N ILE A 6 -13.61 39.44 17.50
CA ILE A 6 -12.16 39.53 17.41
C ILE A 6 -11.84 40.27 16.10
N GLN A 7 -11.41 41.52 16.22
CA GLN A 7 -11.09 42.37 15.08
C GLN A 7 -9.88 41.76 14.35
N GLU A 8 -10.13 41.17 13.19
CA GLU A 8 -9.08 40.59 12.36
C GLU A 8 -8.13 41.67 11.90
N TRP A 9 -6.85 41.51 12.24
CA TRP A 9 -5.80 42.30 11.63
C TRP A 9 -5.70 41.90 10.15
N GLU A 10 -5.64 42.88 9.25
CA GLU A 10 -5.44 42.60 7.82
C GLU A 10 -4.19 41.73 7.64
N SER A 11 -4.36 40.58 7.00
CA SER A 11 -3.21 39.73 6.72
C SER A 11 -2.28 40.46 5.74
N PRO A 12 -0.95 40.40 5.93
CA PRO A 12 0.00 41.04 5.03
C PRO A 12 -0.10 40.58 3.56
N TRP A 13 -0.80 39.48 3.32
CA TRP A 13 -1.00 38.84 2.02
C TRP A 13 -2.42 39.01 1.47
N GLY A 14 -3.28 39.81 2.13
CA GLY A 14 -4.63 40.14 1.66
C GLY A 14 -5.66 39.01 1.71
N GLY A 15 -5.36 37.91 2.40
CA GLY A 15 -6.27 36.77 2.60
C GLY A 15 -7.00 36.80 3.95
N ASN A 16 -8.07 36.00 4.07
CA ASN A 16 -8.81 35.77 5.31
C ASN A 16 -8.23 34.54 6.05
N ASN A 17 -7.88 34.70 7.34
CA ASN A 17 -7.29 33.64 8.16
C ASN A 17 -8.32 32.75 8.89
N ARG A 18 -9.61 33.10 8.90
CA ARG A 18 -10.69 32.31 9.55
C ARG A 18 -10.71 30.86 9.10
N PRO A 19 -10.65 30.52 7.80
CA PRO A 19 -10.74 29.12 7.38
C PRO A 19 -9.59 28.27 7.95
N LEU A 20 -8.39 28.86 8.04
CA LEU A 20 -7.24 28.19 8.63
C LEU A 20 -7.45 28.01 10.14
N TRP A 21 -7.92 29.05 10.82
CA TRP A 21 -8.20 28.98 12.25
C TRP A 21 -9.27 27.93 12.58
N THR A 22 -10.38 27.91 11.83
CA THR A 22 -11.44 26.89 11.94
C THR A 22 -10.87 25.50 11.71
N LEU A 23 -10.04 25.29 10.69
CA LEU A 23 -9.41 24.00 10.43
C LEU A 23 -8.55 23.51 11.61
N TYR A 24 -7.75 24.38 12.21
CA TYR A 24 -6.91 24.01 13.36
C TYR A 24 -7.76 23.73 14.60
N MET A 25 -8.77 24.57 14.87
CA MET A 25 -9.75 24.35 15.94
C MET A 25 -10.46 23.00 15.79
N ASP A 26 -10.96 22.70 14.60
CA ASP A 26 -11.77 21.49 14.34
C ASP A 26 -10.91 20.21 14.30
N SER A 27 -9.61 20.33 14.02
CA SER A 27 -8.68 19.20 14.05
C SER A 27 -8.23 18.78 15.46
N SER A 28 -8.52 19.61 16.47
CA SER A 28 -8.14 19.36 17.87
C SER A 28 -9.38 19.04 18.71
N ALA A 29 -9.38 17.87 19.35
CA ALA A 29 -10.43 17.53 20.33
C ALA A 29 -10.49 18.48 21.55
N GLN A 30 -9.48 19.34 21.73
CA GLN A 30 -9.35 20.28 22.85
C GLN A 30 -9.40 21.75 22.41
N GLY A 31 -9.61 22.03 21.11
CA GLY A 31 -9.49 23.37 20.53
C GLY A 31 -8.04 23.87 20.38
N GLU A 32 -7.89 25.16 20.07
CA GLU A 32 -6.61 25.89 20.04
C GLU A 32 -5.92 25.83 21.41
N CYS A 33 -4.60 25.80 21.39
CA CYS A 33 -3.83 25.69 22.60
C CYS A 33 -3.94 26.98 23.42
N PRO A 34 -4.37 26.93 24.70
CA PRO A 34 -4.29 28.12 25.55
C PRO A 34 -2.83 28.54 25.68
N LEU A 35 -2.56 29.85 25.79
CA LEU A 35 -1.21 30.35 26.02
C LEU A 35 -0.72 29.88 27.40
N VAL A 36 0.07 28.80 27.41
CA VAL A 36 0.58 28.19 28.63
C VAL A 36 1.83 28.95 29.08
N ILE A 37 1.76 29.59 30.24
CA ILE A 37 2.87 30.33 30.88
C ILE A 37 3.56 29.46 31.95
N ASP A 38 3.01 28.29 32.29
CA ASP A 38 3.47 27.43 33.38
C ASP A 38 3.92 26.03 32.91
N GLU A 39 4.93 25.47 33.57
CA GLU A 39 5.53 24.17 33.24
C GLU A 39 4.65 22.97 33.64
N SER A 40 3.59 23.20 34.44
CA SER A 40 2.69 22.15 34.96
C SER A 40 1.61 21.71 33.97
N THR A 41 1.35 22.49 32.91
CA THR A 41 0.27 22.21 31.96
C THR A 41 0.78 21.26 30.86
N PRO A 42 0.11 20.11 30.64
CA PRO A 42 0.52 19.16 29.60
C PRO A 42 0.43 19.79 28.20
N SER A 43 1.32 19.37 27.30
CA SER A 43 1.36 19.92 25.94
C SER A 43 0.09 19.59 25.16
N CYS A 44 -0.53 20.64 24.63
CA CYS A 44 -1.68 20.61 23.73
C CYS A 44 -1.33 20.17 22.29
N GLY A 45 -0.04 20.06 21.95
CA GLY A 45 0.47 19.83 20.59
C GLY A 45 0.30 18.42 20.02
N ASN A 46 -0.77 17.71 20.41
CA ASN A 46 -1.04 16.33 20.01
C ASN A 46 -1.98 16.21 18.78
N SER A 47 -2.50 17.32 18.25
CA SER A 47 -3.34 17.37 17.04
C SER A 47 -2.52 17.79 15.82
N ARG A 48 -1.70 16.88 15.29
CA ARG A 48 -1.09 17.09 13.97
C ARG A 48 -1.97 16.44 12.91
N PHE A 49 -2.14 17.10 11.76
CA PHE A 49 -2.83 16.50 10.62
C PHE A 49 -2.15 15.20 10.24
N GLY A 50 -2.94 14.12 10.25
CA GLY A 50 -2.50 12.81 9.84
C GLY A 50 -2.60 12.63 8.34
N CYS A 51 -2.00 11.54 7.87
CA CYS A 51 -2.10 11.09 6.49
C CYS A 51 -2.95 9.82 6.47
N TRP A 52 -3.88 9.73 5.51
CA TRP A 52 -4.79 8.58 5.36
C TRP A 52 -4.07 7.25 5.03
N THR A 53 -2.77 7.28 4.69
CA THR A 53 -1.94 6.07 4.54
C THR A 53 -1.00 5.79 5.73
N CYS A 54 -0.94 6.68 6.72
CA CYS A 54 0.02 6.58 7.81
C CYS A 54 -0.37 5.53 8.86
N THR A 55 0.42 4.46 8.93
CA THR A 55 0.27 3.36 9.90
C THR A 55 1.19 3.49 11.11
N VAL A 56 2.04 4.53 11.16
CA VAL A 56 3.01 4.73 12.25
C VAL A 56 2.33 5.12 13.56
N VAL A 57 1.31 5.98 13.48
CA VAL A 57 0.48 6.36 14.62
C VAL A 57 -0.54 5.28 14.92
N THR A 58 -1.02 5.17 16.16
CA THR A 58 -2.06 4.19 16.50
C THR A 58 -3.44 4.64 16.03
N LYS A 59 -3.76 5.92 16.22
CA LYS A 59 -5.03 6.55 15.83
C LYS A 59 -4.80 7.92 15.22
N ASP A 60 -5.60 8.24 14.20
CA ASP A 60 -5.63 9.57 13.60
C ASP A 60 -6.67 10.45 14.33
N LYS A 61 -6.22 11.07 15.42
CA LYS A 61 -7.09 11.94 16.24
C LYS A 61 -7.58 13.18 15.47
N ALA A 62 -6.81 13.65 14.49
CA ALA A 62 -7.16 14.84 13.73
C ALA A 62 -8.33 14.53 12.79
N MET A 63 -8.24 13.43 12.03
CA MET A 63 -9.32 12.99 11.15
C MET A 63 -10.58 12.60 11.93
N GLU A 64 -10.43 11.91 13.07
CA GLU A 64 -11.56 11.62 13.97
C GLU A 64 -12.25 12.89 14.49
N SER A 65 -11.49 13.97 14.75
CA SER A 65 -12.04 15.24 15.25
C SER A 65 -12.74 16.02 14.12
N LEU A 66 -12.13 16.10 12.94
CA LEU A 66 -12.72 16.73 11.75
C LEU A 66 -14.06 16.07 11.39
N ILE A 67 -14.13 14.73 11.40
CA ILE A 67 -15.39 14.00 11.16
C ILE A 67 -16.46 14.37 12.19
N LYS A 68 -16.10 14.47 13.47
CA LYS A 68 -17.05 14.88 14.53
C LYS A 68 -17.53 16.32 14.38
N ASN A 69 -16.71 17.18 13.79
CA ASN A 69 -16.99 18.60 13.59
C ASN A 69 -17.69 18.89 12.25
N GLY A 70 -18.07 17.86 11.48
CA GLY A 70 -18.92 18.00 10.29
C GLY A 70 -18.29 17.51 8.98
N GLU A 71 -17.01 17.16 8.97
CA GLU A 71 -16.31 16.63 7.78
C GLU A 71 -16.53 15.12 7.61
N GLU A 72 -17.79 14.68 7.61
CA GLU A 72 -18.17 13.26 7.58
C GLU A 72 -17.68 12.52 6.33
N TRP A 73 -17.46 13.24 5.23
CA TRP A 73 -16.92 12.71 3.98
C TRP A 73 -15.54 12.08 4.14
N MET A 74 -14.78 12.43 5.18
CA MET A 74 -13.48 11.81 5.46
C MET A 74 -13.60 10.41 6.09
N SER A 75 -14.80 9.97 6.48
CA SER A 75 -15.02 8.67 7.14
C SER A 75 -14.49 7.46 6.37
N PRO A 76 -14.67 7.34 5.03
CA PRO A 76 -14.10 6.24 4.26
C PRO A 76 -12.57 6.21 4.30
N LEU A 77 -11.91 7.38 4.28
CA LEU A 77 -10.45 7.51 4.38
C LEU A 77 -9.93 7.06 5.74
N LEU A 78 -10.63 7.42 6.82
CA LEU A 78 -10.30 6.96 8.17
C LEU A 78 -10.39 5.43 8.28
N LYS A 79 -11.48 4.84 7.75
CA LYS A 79 -11.66 3.38 7.73
C LYS A 79 -10.56 2.67 6.94
N TYR A 80 -10.21 3.22 5.77
CA TYR A 80 -9.13 2.68 4.94
C TYR A 80 -7.78 2.75 5.67
N ARG A 81 -7.49 3.89 6.31
CA ARG A 81 -6.30 4.08 7.15
C ARG A 81 -6.23 3.05 8.29
N ASP A 82 -7.34 2.83 8.98
CA ASP A 82 -7.42 1.89 10.10
C ASP A 82 -7.28 0.44 9.65
N LEU A 83 -7.78 0.09 8.45
CA LEU A 83 -7.52 -1.20 7.81
C LEU A 83 -6.01 -1.40 7.58
N LEU A 84 -5.32 -0.41 7.02
CA LEU A 84 -3.87 -0.49 6.82
C LEU A 84 -3.10 -0.64 8.14
N ALA A 85 -3.50 0.12 9.17
CA ALA A 85 -2.90 0.03 10.50
C ALA A 85 -3.14 -1.36 11.13
N PHE A 86 -4.36 -1.90 11.02
CA PHE A 86 -4.75 -3.22 11.51
C PHE A 86 -3.89 -4.34 10.90
N THR A 87 -3.57 -4.25 9.60
CA THR A 87 -2.74 -5.24 8.91
C THR A 87 -1.27 -5.21 9.34
N THR A 88 -0.85 -4.12 9.98
CA THR A 88 0.53 -3.93 10.47
C THR A 88 0.73 -4.48 11.89
N ASP A 89 -0.36 -4.78 12.61
CA ASP A 89 -0.32 -5.42 13.93
C ASP A 89 0.38 -6.80 13.83
N PRO A 90 1.40 -7.09 14.67
CA PRO A 90 2.08 -8.37 14.72
C PRO A 90 1.18 -9.61 14.72
N VAL A 91 -0.01 -9.55 15.32
CA VAL A 91 -0.96 -10.69 15.37
C VAL A 91 -1.54 -11.00 13.99
N ASN A 92 -1.68 -9.99 13.14
CA ASN A 92 -2.34 -10.11 11.83
C ASN A 92 -1.34 -10.32 10.68
N LYS A 93 -0.04 -10.13 10.90
CA LYS A 93 0.96 -10.12 9.81
C LYS A 93 0.95 -11.41 9.00
N ASP A 94 0.82 -12.56 9.64
CA ASP A 94 0.87 -13.86 8.96
C ASP A 94 -0.33 -14.05 8.01
N LYS A 95 -1.46 -13.38 8.28
CA LYS A 95 -2.63 -13.38 7.40
C LYS A 95 -2.41 -12.54 6.14
N TYR A 96 -1.83 -11.34 6.30
CA TYR A 96 -1.77 -10.35 5.21
C TYR A 96 -0.45 -10.36 4.43
N ARG A 97 0.63 -10.89 5.01
CA ARG A 97 1.98 -10.85 4.44
C ARG A 97 2.46 -12.22 4.03
N ASN A 98 3.20 -12.24 2.93
CA ASN A 98 3.85 -13.41 2.41
C ASN A 98 4.93 -13.90 3.39
N TYR A 99 5.06 -15.21 3.56
CA TYR A 99 6.11 -15.81 4.39
C TYR A 99 7.51 -15.62 3.79
N LYS A 100 7.58 -15.46 2.47
CA LYS A 100 8.81 -15.27 1.70
C LYS A 100 9.12 -13.79 1.57
N ARG A 101 10.37 -13.40 1.83
CA ARG A 101 10.82 -12.03 1.51
C ARG A 101 10.86 -11.81 -0.01
N ARG A 102 11.06 -10.58 -0.47
CA ARG A 102 11.26 -10.26 -1.90
C ARG A 102 12.46 -10.99 -2.54
N THR A 103 13.32 -11.62 -1.74
CA THR A 103 14.39 -12.51 -2.21
C THR A 103 13.90 -13.92 -2.61
N GLY A 104 12.61 -14.22 -2.41
CA GLY A 104 12.02 -15.54 -2.64
C GLY A 104 12.34 -16.58 -1.55
N LYS A 105 12.86 -16.15 -0.39
CA LYS A 105 13.24 -17.05 0.71
C LYS A 105 12.54 -16.72 2.01
N VAL A 106 12.22 -17.76 2.79
CA VAL A 106 11.77 -17.62 4.18
C VAL A 106 12.99 -17.30 5.05
N SER A 107 12.90 -16.22 5.83
CA SER A 107 13.96 -15.83 6.76
C SER A 107 13.43 -15.89 8.18
N TYR A 108 14.21 -16.45 9.10
CA TYR A 108 13.88 -16.47 10.52
C TYR A 108 14.57 -15.32 11.26
N GLN A 109 13.98 -14.86 12.35
CA GLN A 109 14.62 -13.86 13.21
C GLN A 109 15.95 -14.40 13.77
N TYR A 110 16.94 -13.53 13.94
CA TYR A 110 18.17 -13.88 14.65
C TYR A 110 17.86 -14.07 16.13
N ALA A 111 18.57 -14.99 16.81
CA ALA A 111 18.50 -15.07 18.26
C ALA A 111 19.01 -13.76 18.85
N LYS A 112 18.29 -13.23 19.84
CA LYS A 112 18.85 -12.16 20.67
C LYS A 112 19.89 -12.74 21.62
N ASP A 113 20.85 -11.91 22.03
CA ASP A 113 21.89 -12.33 22.97
C ASP A 113 21.25 -12.85 24.27
N GLY A 114 21.50 -14.13 24.57
CA GLY A 114 20.98 -14.82 25.75
C GLY A 114 19.73 -15.70 25.52
N GLU A 115 19.16 -15.75 24.32
CA GLU A 115 18.07 -16.69 23.99
C GLU A 115 18.61 -18.06 23.57
N ASP A 116 17.91 -19.12 23.98
CA ASP A 116 18.29 -20.49 23.66
C ASP A 116 18.25 -20.73 22.14
N ARG A 117 19.26 -21.45 21.62
CA ARG A 117 19.40 -21.72 20.18
C ARG A 117 18.27 -22.60 19.65
N SER A 118 17.55 -23.28 20.53
CA SER A 118 16.43 -24.20 20.26
C SER A 118 15.04 -23.54 20.22
N ALA A 119 14.92 -22.26 20.61
CA ALA A 119 13.63 -21.58 20.64
C ALA A 119 13.04 -21.40 19.23
N GLU A 120 11.76 -21.74 19.05
CA GLU A 120 11.03 -21.49 17.81
C GLU A 120 11.03 -19.99 17.50
N ARG A 121 11.65 -19.62 16.36
CA ARG A 121 11.76 -18.22 15.96
C ARG A 121 10.67 -17.88 14.97
N LYS A 122 10.01 -16.74 15.19
CA LYS A 122 9.08 -16.21 14.22
C LYS A 122 9.81 -15.92 12.90
N HIS A 123 9.20 -16.31 11.79
CA HIS A 123 9.68 -15.89 10.47
C HIS A 123 9.55 -14.38 10.32
N VAL A 124 10.35 -13.77 9.45
CA VAL A 124 10.23 -12.35 9.14
C VAL A 124 9.30 -12.21 7.94
N PRO A 125 8.17 -11.49 8.09
CA PRO A 125 7.18 -11.40 7.04
C PRO A 125 7.73 -10.63 5.83
N GLY A 126 7.36 -11.11 4.66
CA GLY A 126 7.62 -10.52 3.35
C GLY A 126 6.62 -9.42 2.96
N PRO A 127 6.47 -9.18 1.64
CA PRO A 127 5.51 -8.20 1.13
C PRO A 127 4.06 -8.65 1.38
N TYR A 128 3.10 -7.74 1.21
CA TYR A 128 1.68 -8.10 1.24
C TYR A 128 1.34 -9.05 0.08
N TRP A 129 0.48 -10.03 0.34
CA TRP A 129 -0.04 -10.92 -0.71
C TRP A 129 -0.67 -10.11 -1.84
N LEU A 130 -0.51 -10.54 -3.09
CA LEU A 130 -1.03 -9.82 -4.25
C LEU A 130 -2.54 -9.59 -4.16
N LYS A 131 -3.30 -10.60 -3.72
CA LYS A 131 -4.77 -10.51 -3.52
C LYS A 131 -5.19 -9.34 -2.62
N TYR A 132 -4.43 -9.04 -1.56
CA TYR A 132 -4.75 -7.91 -0.67
C TYR A 132 -4.36 -6.58 -1.28
N ARG A 133 -3.25 -6.53 -2.04
CA ARG A 133 -2.87 -5.34 -2.81
C ARG A 133 -3.93 -4.98 -3.86
N GLN A 134 -4.43 -5.99 -4.58
CA GLN A 134 -5.54 -5.85 -5.53
C GLN A 134 -6.81 -5.34 -4.86
N GLN A 135 -7.21 -5.96 -3.75
CA GLN A 135 -8.39 -5.54 -2.99
C GLN A 135 -8.27 -4.10 -2.51
N TRP A 136 -7.15 -3.72 -1.87
CA TRP A 136 -6.98 -2.37 -1.34
C TRP A 136 -6.90 -1.31 -2.44
N LEU A 137 -6.30 -1.64 -3.59
CA LEU A 137 -6.35 -0.73 -4.74
C LEU A 137 -7.78 -0.52 -5.20
N LYS A 138 -8.58 -1.59 -5.33
CA LYS A 138 -9.99 -1.49 -5.68
C LYS A 138 -10.76 -0.63 -4.68
N ASP A 139 -10.62 -0.91 -3.38
CA ASP A 139 -11.25 -0.14 -2.31
C ASP A 139 -10.87 1.35 -2.40
N LEU A 140 -9.61 1.66 -2.69
CA LEU A 140 -9.13 3.04 -2.83
C LEU A 140 -9.78 3.77 -4.01
N LEU A 141 -9.87 3.10 -5.17
CA LEU A 141 -10.51 3.66 -6.37
C LEU A 141 -12.01 3.85 -6.16
N GLU A 142 -12.68 2.92 -5.47
CA GLU A 142 -14.09 3.06 -5.11
C GLU A 142 -14.32 4.24 -4.16
N ILE A 143 -13.45 4.42 -3.16
CA ILE A 143 -13.50 5.60 -2.27
C ILE A 143 -13.31 6.88 -3.07
N GLU A 144 -12.32 6.96 -3.95
CA GLU A 144 -12.09 8.15 -4.77
C GLU A 144 -13.31 8.47 -5.65
N ARG A 145 -13.85 7.48 -6.34
CA ARG A 145 -15.04 7.62 -7.20
C ARG A 145 -16.23 8.14 -6.39
N ASP A 146 -16.51 7.54 -5.25
CA ASP A 146 -17.70 7.86 -4.44
C ASP A 146 -17.59 9.25 -3.81
N LEU A 147 -16.39 9.67 -3.39
CA LEU A 147 -16.14 11.04 -2.91
C LEU A 147 -16.35 12.07 -4.03
N ASN A 148 -15.82 11.81 -5.23
CA ASN A 148 -16.03 12.70 -6.38
C ASN A 148 -17.51 12.77 -6.79
N ALA A 149 -18.24 11.65 -6.71
CA ALA A 149 -19.69 11.61 -6.98
C ALA A 149 -20.51 12.42 -5.96
N GLN A 150 -20.01 12.56 -4.73
CA GLN A 150 -20.59 13.41 -3.68
C GLN A 150 -20.20 14.89 -3.82
N GLY A 151 -19.38 15.25 -4.81
CA GLY A 151 -18.94 16.62 -5.08
C GLY A 151 -17.58 17.00 -4.48
N HIS A 152 -16.85 16.03 -3.90
CA HIS A 152 -15.49 16.27 -3.40
C HIS A 152 -14.47 16.00 -4.51
N THR A 153 -13.96 17.06 -5.15
CA THR A 153 -12.92 16.93 -6.18
C THR A 153 -11.59 16.51 -5.54
N ILE A 154 -11.27 15.22 -5.60
CA ILE A 154 -10.05 14.65 -5.02
C ILE A 154 -9.43 13.60 -5.93
N THR A 155 -8.09 13.52 -5.90
CA THR A 155 -7.31 12.45 -6.52
C THR A 155 -6.48 11.80 -5.42
N LEU A 156 -6.88 10.60 -5.01
CA LEU A 156 -6.21 9.76 -4.02
C LEU A 156 -5.03 9.00 -4.63
N ILE A 157 -5.13 8.63 -5.91
CA ILE A 157 -4.05 8.00 -6.66
C ILE A 157 -4.01 8.51 -8.10
N THR A 158 -2.80 8.83 -8.55
CA THR A 158 -2.58 9.40 -9.88
C THR A 158 -2.43 8.30 -10.94
N GLN A 159 -2.68 8.65 -12.21
CA GLN A 159 -2.48 7.72 -13.32
C GLN A 159 -1.03 7.18 -13.40
N PRO A 160 0.03 8.01 -13.27
CA PRO A 160 1.40 7.50 -13.25
C PRO A 160 1.67 6.50 -12.12
N GLU A 161 1.05 6.69 -10.95
CA GLU A 161 1.16 5.74 -9.84
C GLU A 161 0.47 4.41 -10.17
N LEU A 162 -0.70 4.42 -10.82
CA LEU A 162 -1.36 3.19 -11.30
C LEU A 162 -0.49 2.43 -12.30
N HIS A 163 0.17 3.14 -13.23
CA HIS A 163 1.14 2.52 -14.14
C HIS A 163 2.33 1.91 -13.39
N ALA A 164 2.85 2.59 -12.38
CA ALA A 164 3.95 2.08 -11.55
C ALA A 164 3.53 0.84 -10.76
N ILE A 165 2.33 0.84 -10.17
CA ILE A 165 1.78 -0.32 -9.44
C ILE A 165 1.65 -1.51 -10.38
N ARG A 166 1.10 -1.32 -11.60
CA ARG A 166 0.99 -2.38 -12.61
C ARG A 166 2.35 -3.00 -12.92
N GLN A 167 3.39 -2.19 -13.09
CA GLN A 167 4.75 -2.69 -13.34
C GLN A 167 5.35 -3.44 -12.14
N GLU A 168 5.12 -2.95 -10.91
CA GLU A 168 5.58 -3.64 -9.69
C GLU A 168 4.86 -4.97 -9.48
N TRP A 169 3.57 -5.07 -9.83
CA TRP A 169 2.80 -6.33 -9.72
C TRP A 169 3.22 -7.34 -10.78
N LEU A 170 3.36 -6.91 -12.04
CA LEU A 170 3.84 -7.78 -13.13
C LEU A 170 5.23 -8.34 -12.86
N LYS A 171 6.08 -7.60 -12.12
CA LYS A 171 7.47 -7.98 -11.81
C LYS A 171 7.66 -8.46 -10.38
N ASP A 172 6.57 -8.75 -9.67
CA ASP A 172 6.67 -9.13 -8.26
C ASP A 172 7.51 -10.41 -8.12
N PRO A 173 8.55 -10.41 -7.27
CA PRO A 173 9.47 -11.55 -7.18
C PRO A 173 8.86 -12.76 -6.48
N ASN A 174 7.68 -12.66 -5.86
CA ASN A 174 7.04 -13.76 -5.16
C ASN A 174 5.72 -14.18 -5.83
N GLU A 175 4.92 -13.21 -6.27
CA GLU A 175 3.59 -13.39 -6.84
C GLU A 175 3.41 -12.46 -8.05
N PRO A 176 4.06 -12.74 -9.20
CA PRO A 176 3.86 -11.91 -10.39
C PRO A 176 2.40 -11.95 -10.86
N ASP A 177 1.87 -10.79 -11.24
CA ASP A 177 0.49 -10.64 -11.70
C ASP A 177 0.34 -10.90 -13.21
N TRP A 178 0.49 -12.15 -13.66
CA TRP A 178 0.45 -12.49 -15.09
C TRP A 178 -0.89 -12.25 -15.79
N TYR A 179 -1.98 -12.26 -15.02
CA TYR A 179 -3.31 -11.93 -15.54
C TYR A 179 -3.48 -10.44 -15.82
N ASP A 180 -2.50 -9.62 -15.43
CA ASP A 180 -2.51 -8.17 -15.57
C ASP A 180 -3.84 -7.59 -15.07
N THR A 181 -4.12 -7.82 -13.79
CA THR A 181 -5.44 -7.59 -13.21
C THR A 181 -5.80 -6.12 -13.03
N LEU A 182 -4.80 -5.23 -12.95
CA LEU A 182 -5.01 -3.82 -12.63
C LEU A 182 -5.90 -3.08 -13.65
N PRO A 183 -5.71 -3.21 -14.98
CA PRO A 183 -6.66 -2.72 -15.97
C PRO A 183 -8.10 -3.18 -15.73
N GLY A 184 -8.29 -4.45 -15.39
CA GLY A 184 -9.62 -5.02 -15.08
C GLY A 184 -10.26 -4.37 -13.86
N ILE A 185 -9.50 -4.19 -12.78
CA ILE A 185 -9.94 -3.50 -11.56
C ILE A 185 -10.36 -2.07 -11.87
N TYR A 186 -9.54 -1.33 -12.62
CA TYR A 186 -9.85 0.06 -12.98
C TYR A 186 -11.13 0.16 -13.82
N ARG A 187 -11.29 -0.72 -14.82
CA ARG A 187 -12.50 -0.79 -15.65
C ARG A 187 -13.74 -1.14 -14.84
N GLU A 188 -13.62 -2.04 -13.87
CA GLU A 188 -14.74 -2.38 -12.98
C GLU A 188 -15.23 -1.16 -12.19
N VAL A 189 -14.32 -0.34 -11.67
CA VAL A 189 -14.67 0.81 -10.83
C VAL A 189 -15.18 2.01 -11.64
N TYR A 190 -14.50 2.38 -12.72
CA TYR A 190 -14.80 3.60 -13.49
C TYR A 190 -15.53 3.36 -14.82
N GLN A 191 -15.72 2.11 -15.24
CA GLN A 191 -16.36 1.75 -16.52
C GLN A 191 -15.66 2.36 -17.76
N GLN A 192 -14.37 2.66 -17.62
CA GLN A 192 -13.51 3.20 -18.67
C GLN A 192 -12.09 2.65 -18.50
N ASP A 193 -11.27 2.75 -19.54
CA ASP A 193 -9.86 2.36 -19.51
C ASP A 193 -8.95 3.59 -19.47
N LEU A 194 -7.81 3.45 -18.80
CA LEU A 194 -6.69 4.37 -18.97
C LEU A 194 -5.94 4.04 -20.25
N ASN A 195 -5.08 4.96 -20.69
CA ASN A 195 -4.10 4.72 -21.75
C ASN A 195 -2.99 3.80 -21.26
N TRP A 196 -3.34 2.54 -21.01
CA TRP A 196 -2.42 1.49 -20.56
C TRP A 196 -1.30 1.32 -21.58
N VAL A 197 -0.05 1.49 -21.14
CA VAL A 197 1.11 1.16 -21.96
C VAL A 197 1.08 -0.34 -22.19
N VAL A 198 0.93 -0.74 -23.46
CA VAL A 198 1.09 -2.13 -23.90
C VAL A 198 2.59 -2.31 -24.13
N ASP A 199 3.22 -3.17 -23.35
CA ASP A 199 4.61 -3.54 -23.58
C ASP A 199 4.61 -4.70 -24.59
N ASP A 200 4.96 -4.42 -25.85
CA ASP A 200 5.00 -5.37 -26.97
C ASP A 200 6.09 -6.45 -26.80
N GLN A 201 6.91 -6.37 -25.75
CA GLN A 201 7.92 -7.37 -25.44
C GLN A 201 7.29 -8.57 -24.72
N SER A 202 6.92 -9.60 -25.49
CA SER A 202 6.72 -11.01 -25.10
C SER A 202 6.51 -11.25 -23.60
N ARG A 203 5.42 -10.71 -23.03
CA ARG A 203 5.02 -11.01 -21.66
C ARG A 203 4.09 -12.21 -21.71
N PHE A 204 4.34 -13.17 -20.82
CA PHE A 204 3.37 -14.22 -20.50
C PHE A 204 2.01 -13.58 -20.23
N ASP A 205 1.00 -14.00 -21.00
CA ASP A 205 -0.37 -13.55 -20.81
C ASP A 205 -1.17 -14.54 -19.96
N ALA A 206 -2.44 -14.22 -19.72
CA ALA A 206 -3.36 -15.09 -18.97
C ALA A 206 -3.48 -16.49 -19.60
N SER A 207 -3.42 -16.60 -20.93
CA SER A 207 -3.55 -17.87 -21.63
C SER A 207 -2.30 -18.74 -21.47
N ASP A 208 -1.12 -18.13 -21.48
CA ASP A 208 0.12 -18.83 -21.18
C ASP A 208 0.18 -19.29 -19.72
N ALA A 209 -0.37 -18.47 -18.80
CA ALA A 209 -0.47 -18.82 -17.39
C ALA A 209 -1.32 -20.08 -17.17
N ASP A 210 -2.50 -20.13 -17.79
CA ASP A 210 -3.39 -21.28 -17.77
C ASP A 210 -2.76 -22.52 -18.41
N LEU A 211 -2.08 -22.34 -19.55
CA LEU A 211 -1.40 -23.42 -20.25
C LEU A 211 -0.28 -24.02 -19.41
N LEU A 212 0.53 -23.20 -18.76
CA LEU A 212 1.60 -23.67 -17.88
C LEU A 212 1.06 -24.37 -16.63
N ALA A 213 -0.04 -23.88 -16.05
CA ALA A 213 -0.72 -24.57 -14.96
C ALA A 213 -1.20 -25.97 -15.40
N GLN A 214 -1.73 -26.11 -16.63
CA GLN A 214 -2.14 -27.40 -17.17
C GLN A 214 -0.96 -28.32 -17.49
N ILE A 215 0.13 -27.81 -18.05
CA ILE A 215 1.31 -28.61 -18.41
C ILE A 215 2.03 -29.13 -17.15
N THR A 216 2.09 -28.30 -16.12
CA THR A 216 2.78 -28.64 -14.86
C THR A 216 1.96 -29.59 -13.99
N GLN A 217 0.65 -29.75 -14.24
CA GLN A 217 -0.16 -30.79 -13.60
C GLN A 217 0.42 -32.18 -13.90
N GLY A 218 0.92 -32.84 -12.85
CA GLY A 218 1.54 -34.16 -12.93
C GLY A 218 3.06 -34.16 -12.84
N PHE A 219 3.69 -32.99 -12.78
CA PHE A 219 5.11 -32.83 -12.48
C PHE A 219 5.29 -32.20 -11.09
N ASP A 220 6.35 -32.58 -10.39
CA ASP A 220 6.72 -31.98 -9.09
C ASP A 220 7.44 -30.63 -9.29
N VAL A 221 6.77 -29.72 -10.00
CA VAL A 221 7.26 -28.38 -10.31
C VAL A 221 6.13 -27.37 -10.16
N VAL A 222 6.51 -26.19 -9.69
CA VAL A 222 5.61 -25.07 -9.46
C VAL A 222 5.56 -24.21 -10.74
N PRO A 223 4.38 -23.94 -11.33
CA PRO A 223 4.26 -23.18 -12.58
C PRO A 223 5.01 -21.84 -12.55
N GLU A 224 4.94 -21.14 -11.42
CA GLU A 224 5.60 -19.87 -11.14
C GLU A 224 7.12 -19.96 -11.37
N MET A 225 7.74 -21.08 -10.99
CA MET A 225 9.17 -21.31 -11.16
C MET A 225 9.52 -21.42 -12.65
N VAL A 226 8.75 -22.24 -13.38
CA VAL A 226 8.97 -22.49 -14.81
C VAL A 226 8.83 -21.21 -15.61
N MET A 227 7.81 -20.41 -15.31
CA MET A 227 7.61 -19.09 -15.93
C MET A 227 8.82 -18.19 -15.76
N LYS A 228 9.32 -18.02 -14.53
CA LYS A 228 10.50 -17.17 -14.29
C LYS A 228 11.75 -17.65 -15.00
N LEU A 229 11.91 -18.97 -15.17
CA LEU A 229 13.03 -19.53 -15.92
C LEU A 229 12.91 -19.15 -17.41
N ILE A 230 11.71 -19.21 -17.98
CA ILE A 230 11.47 -18.82 -19.38
C ILE A 230 11.63 -17.30 -19.52
N GLU A 231 11.05 -16.48 -18.65
CA GLU A 231 11.22 -15.01 -18.67
C GLU A 231 12.71 -14.62 -18.59
N LEU A 232 13.49 -15.28 -17.73
CA LEU A 232 14.92 -15.06 -17.66
C LEU A 232 15.62 -15.38 -18.98
N GLU A 233 15.27 -16.50 -19.62
CA GLU A 233 15.84 -16.88 -20.93
C GLU A 233 15.44 -15.89 -22.03
N THR A 234 14.16 -15.52 -22.11
CA THR A 234 13.65 -14.53 -23.09
C THR A 234 14.29 -13.16 -22.88
N SER A 235 14.50 -12.73 -21.63
CA SER A 235 15.20 -11.46 -21.33
C SER A 235 16.65 -11.42 -21.83
N MET A 236 17.24 -12.58 -22.10
CA MET A 236 18.60 -12.75 -22.62
C MET A 236 18.63 -12.95 -24.13
N GLU A 237 17.46 -13.03 -24.79
CA GLU A 237 17.34 -13.15 -26.22
C GLU A 237 17.85 -11.89 -26.93
N GLY A 238 18.55 -12.05 -28.06
CA GLY A 238 19.16 -10.94 -28.79
C GLY A 238 20.46 -10.37 -28.17
N LEU A 239 20.83 -10.77 -26.96
CA LEU A 239 22.13 -10.40 -26.38
C LEU A 239 23.25 -11.27 -26.93
N SER A 240 24.34 -10.63 -27.40
CA SER A 240 25.52 -11.32 -27.94
C SER A 240 26.30 -12.13 -26.88
N ARG A 241 26.12 -11.81 -25.60
CA ARG A 241 26.72 -12.53 -24.46
C ARG A 241 25.73 -12.67 -23.32
N ARG A 242 25.45 -13.91 -22.92
CA ARG A 242 24.56 -14.28 -21.80
C ARG A 242 25.32 -14.35 -20.46
N GLN A 243 26.07 -13.30 -20.15
CA GLN A 243 26.91 -13.30 -18.95
C GLN A 243 26.07 -13.38 -17.67
N GLY A 244 26.43 -14.29 -16.76
CA GLY A 244 25.74 -14.45 -15.46
C GLY A 244 24.41 -15.21 -15.52
N ILE A 245 24.03 -15.80 -16.65
CA ILE A 245 22.75 -16.51 -16.77
C ILE A 245 22.65 -17.69 -15.80
N PHE A 246 23.70 -18.50 -15.66
CA PHE A 246 23.72 -19.63 -14.71
C PHE A 246 23.59 -19.19 -13.25
N GLU A 247 24.14 -18.05 -12.88
CA GLU A 247 24.00 -17.48 -11.54
C GLU A 247 22.54 -17.04 -11.28
N LYS A 248 21.91 -16.41 -12.28
CA LYS A 248 20.50 -16.01 -12.21
C LYS A 248 19.57 -17.22 -12.16
N LEU A 249 19.79 -18.22 -13.02
CA LEU A 249 19.06 -19.50 -12.99
C LEU A 249 19.20 -20.17 -11.61
N GLY A 250 20.43 -20.26 -11.10
CA GLY A 250 20.70 -20.80 -9.77
C GLY A 250 20.03 -20.00 -8.65
N THR A 251 19.83 -18.69 -8.82
CA THR A 251 19.10 -17.85 -7.86
C THR A 251 17.62 -18.17 -7.86
N ILE A 252 17.00 -18.32 -9.04
CA ILE A 252 15.59 -18.72 -9.19
C ILE A 252 15.34 -20.10 -8.60
N LEU A 253 16.18 -21.09 -8.95
CA LEU A 253 16.04 -22.47 -8.46
C LEU A 253 16.27 -22.62 -6.95
N LYS A 254 16.98 -21.68 -6.32
CA LYS A 254 17.21 -21.67 -4.86
C LYS A 254 16.12 -20.94 -4.08
N GLN A 255 15.08 -20.41 -4.73
CA GLN A 255 13.93 -19.82 -4.05
C GLN A 255 13.07 -20.93 -3.43
N ASP A 256 12.31 -20.57 -2.41
CA ASP A 256 11.34 -21.48 -1.80
C ASP A 256 10.06 -21.45 -2.66
N TRP A 257 9.89 -22.50 -3.46
CA TRP A 257 8.73 -22.69 -4.33
C TRP A 257 7.65 -23.50 -3.62
N GLY A 258 6.38 -23.16 -3.87
CA GLY A 258 5.22 -23.77 -3.21
C GLY A 258 4.70 -22.99 -2.00
N SER A 259 3.72 -23.58 -1.31
CA SER A 259 3.14 -23.12 -0.05
C SER A 259 3.95 -23.66 1.14
N LEU A 260 3.88 -22.95 2.28
CA LEU A 260 4.44 -23.43 3.55
C LEU A 260 3.49 -24.42 4.28
N GLU A 261 2.37 -24.76 3.63
CA GLU A 261 1.37 -25.74 4.07
C GLU A 261 1.75 -27.16 3.66
#